data_AF-A0A7C6XDI8-F1
#
_entry.id   AF-A0A7C6XDI8-F1
#
_cell.length_a   1.000
_cell.length_b   1.000
_cell.length_c   1.000
_cell.angle_alpha   90.00
_cell.angle_beta   90.00
_cell.angle_gamma   90.00
#
_symmetry.space_group_name_H-M   'P 1'
#
loop_
_entity.id
_entity.type
_entity.pdbx_description
1 polymer ?
#
loop_
_entity_poly.entity_id
_entity_poly.type
_entity_poly.pdbx_seq_one_letter_code
_entity_poly.pdbx_strand_id
1 'polypeptide(L)'
;MAARSEPGRDDRSVGLVETQYLTFAEPPEEMVLTSGAKLGPITLAYETYGRLNATRSNAILVLHALSGDAHVAGRHTPQDRKPGWWDEMVGPGKALDTNRYFVLCANVIGGCKGSTGPNSINPATGKPYGLRFPVVTIQDMVAAQVKLVDH
;
A
#
# COMPACT_ATOMS: atom_id res chain seq x y z
N MET A 1 -18.84 19.60 32.79
CA MET A 1 -19.85 18.90 31.98
C MET A 1 -19.09 18.19 30.87
N ALA A 2 -18.78 16.90 31.02
CA ALA A 2 -18.05 16.15 30.00
C ALA A 2 -19.02 15.79 28.86
N ALA A 3 -18.70 16.19 27.64
CA ALA A 3 -19.45 15.81 26.45
C ALA A 3 -19.46 14.28 26.34
N ARG A 4 -20.65 13.69 26.25
CA ARG A 4 -20.80 12.26 25.98
C ARG A 4 -20.36 12.00 24.54
N SER A 5 -19.36 11.15 24.35
CA SER A 5 -18.94 10.64 23.04
C SER A 5 -20.12 9.97 22.34
N GLU A 6 -20.36 10.29 21.07
CA GLU A 6 -21.43 9.67 20.27
C GLU A 6 -21.16 8.16 20.12
N PRO A 7 -22.19 7.30 20.28
CA PRO A 7 -22.02 5.86 20.12
C PRO A 7 -21.66 5.53 18.67
N GLY A 8 -20.42 5.07 18.46
CA GLY A 8 -19.90 4.65 17.15
C GLY A 8 -18.71 5.46 16.60
N ARG A 9 -18.30 6.55 17.27
CA ARG A 9 -17.11 7.30 16.90
C ARG A 9 -15.88 6.71 17.59
N ASP A 10 -15.09 5.91 16.87
CA ASP A 10 -13.76 5.53 17.35
C ASP A 10 -12.82 6.73 17.19
N ASP A 11 -12.60 7.44 18.29
CA ASP A 11 -11.67 8.58 18.35
C ASP A 11 -10.20 8.16 18.07
N ARG A 12 -9.92 6.85 17.99
CA ARG A 12 -8.63 6.26 17.60
C ARG A 12 -8.62 5.71 16.17
N SER A 13 -9.60 6.07 15.35
CA SER A 13 -9.59 5.78 13.91
C SER A 13 -8.73 6.77 13.13
N VAL A 14 -8.11 6.30 12.04
CA VAL A 14 -7.45 7.18 11.06
C VAL A 14 -8.45 7.87 10.10
N GLY A 15 -9.74 7.54 10.18
CA GLY A 15 -10.79 8.15 9.38
C GLY A 15 -10.84 7.64 7.94
N LEU A 16 -11.12 8.54 7.00
CA LEU A 16 -11.14 8.21 5.57
C LEU A 16 -9.72 8.24 4.98
N VAL A 17 -9.43 7.26 4.15
CA VAL A 17 -8.12 7.06 3.53
C VAL A 17 -8.31 6.85 2.04
N GLU A 18 -7.37 7.35 1.25
CA GLU A 18 -7.37 7.21 -0.21
C GLU A 18 -6.15 6.40 -0.64
N THR A 19 -6.37 5.40 -1.50
CA THR A 19 -5.29 4.67 -2.14
C THR A 19 -4.59 5.55 -3.17
N GLN A 20 -3.27 5.68 -3.02
CA GLN A 20 -2.39 6.42 -3.91
C GLN A 20 -1.61 5.45 -4.81
N TYR A 21 -1.01 5.99 -5.87
CA TYR A 21 -0.30 5.21 -6.87
C TYR A 21 1.05 5.84 -7.19
N LEU A 22 2.10 5.04 -7.15
CA LEU A 22 3.42 5.39 -7.64
C LEU A 22 3.73 4.51 -8.85
N THR A 23 4.00 5.12 -10.00
CA THR A 23 4.50 4.40 -11.19
C THR A 23 5.98 4.70 -11.37
N PHE A 24 6.77 3.66 -11.62
CA PHE A 24 8.19 3.72 -11.89
C PHE A 24 8.59 2.65 -12.91
N ALA A 25 9.88 2.62 -13.30
CA ALA A 25 10.38 1.74 -14.35
C ALA A 25 9.56 1.89 -15.65
N GLU A 26 9.26 3.15 -16.00
CA GLU A 26 8.57 3.47 -17.25
C GLU A 26 9.53 3.32 -18.43
N PRO A 27 9.03 2.97 -19.64
CA PRO A 27 9.88 2.82 -20.81
C PRO A 27 10.79 4.05 -21.03
N PRO A 28 12.09 3.85 -21.30
CA PRO A 28 12.76 2.58 -21.64
C PRO A 28 13.29 1.78 -20.43
N GLU A 29 13.05 2.23 -19.20
CA GLU A 29 13.49 1.52 -18.00
C GLU A 29 12.59 0.32 -17.67
N GLU A 30 13.16 -0.68 -17.02
CA GLU A 30 12.45 -1.86 -16.52
C GLU A 30 13.14 -2.35 -15.24
N MET A 31 12.37 -2.93 -14.32
CA MET A 31 12.95 -3.63 -13.18
C MET A 31 13.34 -5.05 -13.58
N VAL A 32 14.60 -5.41 -13.38
CA VAL A 32 15.07 -6.80 -13.54
C VAL A 32 14.67 -7.59 -12.30
N LEU A 33 13.79 -8.57 -12.49
CA LEU A 33 13.35 -9.48 -11.43
C LEU A 33 14.46 -10.50 -11.13
N THR A 34 14.34 -11.16 -9.99
CA THR A 34 15.25 -12.21 -9.54
C THR A 34 15.31 -13.38 -10.54
N SER A 35 14.25 -13.59 -11.32
CA SER A 35 14.20 -14.57 -12.43
C SER A 35 14.96 -14.14 -13.69
N GLY A 36 15.46 -12.91 -13.76
CA GLY A 36 16.06 -12.29 -14.95
C GLY A 36 15.03 -11.70 -15.93
N ALA A 37 13.74 -11.95 -15.72
CA ALA A 37 12.67 -11.29 -16.48
C ALA A 37 12.66 -9.78 -16.19
N LYS A 38 12.19 -9.00 -17.17
CA LYS A 38 12.04 -7.55 -17.04
C LYS A 38 10.56 -7.19 -16.90
N LEU A 39 10.27 -6.22 -16.04
CA LEU A 39 8.91 -5.74 -15.79
C LEU A 39 8.90 -4.21 -15.76
N GLY A 40 8.05 -3.61 -16.59
CA GLY A 40 7.84 -2.16 -16.68
C GLY A 40 6.66 -1.82 -17.61
N PRO A 41 5.93 -0.70 -17.40
CA PRO A 41 5.93 0.13 -16.19
C PRO A 41 5.37 -0.62 -14.98
N ILE A 42 5.88 -0.29 -13.79
CA ILE A 42 5.42 -0.85 -12.51
C ILE A 42 4.69 0.23 -11.73
N THR A 43 3.45 -0.06 -11.35
CA THR A 43 2.65 0.75 -10.43
C THR A 43 2.55 0.01 -9.10
N LEU A 44 2.79 0.74 -8.01
CA LEU A 44 2.43 0.31 -6.65
C LEU A 44 1.24 1.11 -6.17
N ALA A 45 0.18 0.41 -5.76
CA ALA A 45 -0.91 0.98 -4.99
C ALA A 45 -0.51 0.97 -3.51
N TYR A 46 -0.61 2.12 -2.85
CA TYR A 46 -0.21 2.27 -1.45
C TYR A 46 -1.11 3.24 -0.69
N GLU A 47 -1.08 3.14 0.63
CA GLU A 47 -1.75 4.06 1.55
C GLU A 47 -0.78 4.54 2.62
N THR A 48 -1.09 5.70 3.19
CA THR A 48 -0.29 6.32 4.24
C THR A 48 -1.20 6.80 5.37
N TYR A 49 -0.67 6.76 6.59
CA TYR A 49 -1.39 7.10 7.82
C TYR A 49 -0.48 7.93 8.73
N GLY A 50 -1.01 9.03 9.28
CA GLY A 50 -0.24 9.99 10.06
C GLY A 50 0.54 10.97 9.17
N ARG A 51 1.65 11.53 9.69
CA ARG A 51 2.43 12.57 9.01
C ARG A 51 3.93 12.30 9.08
N LEU A 52 4.59 12.32 7.93
CA LEU A 52 6.05 12.23 7.84
C LEU A 52 6.67 13.50 8.45
N ASN A 53 7.62 13.32 9.37
CA ASN A 53 8.31 14.43 10.00
C ASN A 53 9.35 15.06 9.05
N ALA A 54 9.82 16.27 9.39
CA ALA A 54 10.75 17.02 8.54
C ALA A 54 12.08 16.28 8.27
N THR A 55 12.54 15.45 9.21
CA THR A 55 13.77 14.65 9.10
C THR A 55 13.56 13.28 8.47
N ARG A 56 12.33 12.94 8.06
CA ARG A 56 11.92 11.64 7.51
C ARG A 56 12.33 10.44 8.36
N SER A 57 12.39 10.61 9.68
CA SER A 57 12.92 9.60 10.61
C SER A 57 11.84 8.81 11.36
N ASN A 58 10.55 9.04 11.05
CA ASN A 58 9.41 8.42 11.73
C ASN A 58 8.58 7.51 10.83
N ALA A 59 9.12 7.04 9.70
CA ALA A 59 8.40 6.17 8.77
C ALA A 59 8.40 4.70 9.23
N ILE A 60 7.27 4.02 9.09
CA ILE A 60 7.11 2.57 9.34
C ILE A 60 6.41 1.94 8.12
N LEU A 61 7.13 1.07 7.41
CA LEU A 61 6.54 0.28 6.32
C LEU A 61 5.90 -1.01 6.88
N VAL A 62 4.60 -1.16 6.64
CA VAL A 62 3.83 -2.38 6.93
C VAL A 62 3.78 -3.26 5.68
N LEU A 63 4.04 -4.55 5.85
CA LEU A 63 3.93 -5.56 4.80
C LEU A 63 2.69 -6.40 5.05
N HIS A 64 1.78 -6.46 4.07
CA HIS A 64 0.54 -7.20 4.21
C HIS A 64 0.74 -8.72 4.10
N ALA A 65 -0.17 -9.48 4.70
CA ALA A 65 -0.22 -10.94 4.55
C ALA A 65 -0.82 -11.37 3.20
N LEU A 66 -0.91 -12.68 2.94
CA LEU A 66 -1.36 -13.24 1.65
C LEU A 66 -2.70 -12.67 1.13
N SER A 67 -3.70 -12.50 2.01
CA SER A 67 -5.02 -11.99 1.64
C SER A 67 -5.20 -10.48 1.87
N GLY A 68 -4.16 -9.82 2.39
CA GLY A 68 -4.17 -8.38 2.64
C GLY A 68 -3.83 -7.57 1.39
N ASP A 69 -3.89 -6.26 1.54
CA ASP A 69 -3.51 -5.29 0.53
C ASP A 69 -2.99 -4.00 1.21
N ALA A 70 -2.89 -2.90 0.47
CA ALA A 70 -2.45 -1.61 0.99
C ALA A 70 -3.34 -1.05 2.11
N HIS A 71 -4.59 -1.50 2.25
CA HIS A 71 -5.59 -0.92 3.15
C HIS A 71 -5.49 -1.48 4.58
N VAL A 72 -4.52 -0.99 5.33
CA VAL A 72 -4.23 -1.43 6.71
C VAL A 72 -5.25 -0.90 7.71
N ALA A 73 -5.65 0.36 7.60
CA ALA A 73 -6.54 1.02 8.56
C ALA A 73 -7.45 2.07 7.90
N GLY A 74 -8.45 2.53 8.65
CA GLY A 74 -9.42 3.51 8.18
C GLY A 74 -10.46 2.92 7.25
N ARG A 75 -11.12 3.77 6.49
CA ARG A 75 -12.15 3.39 5.50
C ARG A 75 -11.94 4.17 4.21
N HIS A 76 -12.33 3.62 3.08
CA HIS A 76 -12.36 4.37 1.82
C HIS A 76 -13.63 5.23 1.74
N THR A 77 -14.74 4.72 2.26
CA THR A 77 -16.01 5.44 2.32
C THR A 77 -16.67 5.35 3.71
N PRO A 78 -17.47 6.34 4.11
CA PRO A 78 -18.24 6.26 5.37
C PRO A 78 -19.18 5.05 5.44
N GLN A 79 -19.56 4.48 4.29
CA GLN A 79 -20.49 3.35 4.17
C GLN A 79 -19.79 1.99 4.21
N ASP A 80 -18.45 1.94 4.22
CA ASP A 80 -17.72 0.68 4.24
C ASP A 80 -18.14 -0.14 5.46
N ARG A 81 -18.37 -1.44 5.26
CA ARG A 81 -18.82 -2.31 6.36
C ARG A 81 -17.72 -2.57 7.39
N LYS A 82 -16.46 -2.62 6.96
CA LYS A 82 -15.29 -2.89 7.81
C LYS A 82 -14.18 -1.89 7.49
N PRO A 83 -13.36 -1.51 8.48
CA PRO A 83 -12.15 -0.75 8.21
C PRO A 83 -11.06 -1.67 7.63
N GLY A 84 -9.87 -1.12 7.40
CA GLY A 84 -8.69 -1.84 6.95
C GLY A 84 -8.35 -3.08 7.80
N TRP A 85 -7.59 -3.99 7.20
CA TRP A 85 -7.41 -5.36 7.72
C TRP A 85 -6.66 -5.43 9.07
N TRP A 86 -6.00 -4.35 9.50
CA TRP A 86 -5.29 -4.24 10.77
C TRP A 86 -5.62 -2.95 11.55
N ASP A 87 -6.84 -2.43 11.39
CA ASP A 87 -7.23 -1.12 11.96
C ASP A 87 -7.01 -1.02 13.47
N GLU A 88 -7.20 -2.10 14.23
CA GLU A 88 -6.96 -2.11 15.68
C GLU A 88 -5.49 -1.85 16.08
N MET A 89 -4.55 -2.10 15.16
CA MET A 89 -3.13 -1.89 15.40
C MET A 89 -2.63 -0.52 14.95
N VAL A 90 -3.29 0.12 13.98
CA VAL A 90 -2.81 1.36 13.34
C VAL A 90 -3.82 2.49 13.52
N GLY A 91 -3.39 3.56 14.17
CA GLY A 91 -4.20 4.77 14.36
C GLY A 91 -3.80 5.59 15.60
N PRO A 92 -4.48 6.71 15.87
CA PRO A 92 -4.14 7.60 16.97
C PRO A 92 -4.12 6.87 18.32
N GLY A 93 -2.95 6.83 18.97
CA GLY A 93 -2.75 6.16 20.26
C GLY A 93 -2.82 4.62 20.23
N LYS A 94 -2.81 3.99 19.04
CA LYS A 94 -2.72 2.52 18.87
C LYS A 94 -1.24 2.07 18.88
N ALA A 95 -0.99 0.77 18.69
CA ALA A 95 0.36 0.20 18.75
C ALA A 95 1.30 0.83 17.70
N LEU A 96 0.82 1.00 16.47
CA LEU A 96 1.41 1.86 15.46
C LEU A 96 0.68 3.21 15.52
N ASP A 97 1.16 4.05 16.44
CA ASP A 97 0.56 5.35 16.76
C ASP A 97 0.77 6.37 15.64
N THR A 98 -0.28 6.70 14.90
CA THR A 98 -0.24 7.65 13.79
C THR A 98 -0.14 9.12 14.23
N ASN A 99 -0.26 9.41 15.53
CA ASN A 99 0.13 10.72 16.07
C ASN A 99 1.65 10.90 16.12
N ARG A 100 2.42 9.82 16.04
CA ARG A 100 3.89 9.81 16.20
C ARG A 100 4.61 9.35 14.93
N TYR A 101 4.09 8.32 14.28
CA TYR A 101 4.71 7.68 13.13
C TYR A 101 3.94 7.99 11.85
N PHE A 102 4.69 7.99 10.75
CA PHE A 102 4.15 7.93 9.40
C PHE A 102 4.13 6.47 8.97
N VAL A 103 2.97 5.85 8.99
CA VAL A 103 2.80 4.45 8.62
C VAL A 103 2.45 4.39 7.15
N LEU A 104 3.06 3.51 6.38
CA LEU A 104 2.71 3.27 4.98
C LEU A 104 2.62 1.78 4.68
N CYS A 105 1.79 1.41 3.73
CA CYS A 105 1.68 0.05 3.22
C CYS A 105 1.42 0.07 1.72
N ALA A 106 2.10 -0.80 0.99
CA ALA A 106 1.90 -0.97 -0.44
C ALA A 106 1.41 -2.39 -0.71
N ASN A 107 0.45 -2.51 -1.62
CA ASN A 107 0.11 -3.81 -2.20
C ASN A 107 1.31 -4.30 -3.04
N VAL A 108 1.65 -5.58 -2.93
CA VAL A 108 2.81 -6.14 -3.62
C VAL A 108 2.63 -6.22 -5.14
N ILE A 109 3.74 -6.16 -5.88
CA ILE A 109 3.73 -6.58 -7.30
C ILE A 109 3.34 -8.05 -7.41
N GLY A 110 2.58 -8.39 -8.45
CA GLY A 110 1.92 -9.69 -8.57
C GLY A 110 0.61 -9.81 -7.80
N GLY A 111 0.27 -8.84 -6.94
CA GLY A 111 -1.02 -8.75 -6.26
C GLY A 111 -2.18 -8.39 -7.20
N CYS A 112 -3.39 -8.28 -6.64
CA CYS A 112 -4.62 -8.01 -7.40
C CYS A 112 -5.37 -6.74 -6.98
N LYS A 113 -4.75 -5.91 -6.13
CA LYS A 113 -5.36 -4.73 -5.51
C LYS A 113 -4.60 -3.45 -5.90
N GLY A 114 -4.61 -3.14 -7.20
CA GLY A 114 -4.10 -1.88 -7.76
C GLY A 114 -2.65 -1.92 -8.25
N SER A 115 -1.73 -2.58 -7.52
CA SER A 115 -0.33 -2.72 -7.99
C SER A 115 -0.21 -3.59 -9.25
N THR A 116 0.87 -3.43 -10.01
CA THR A 116 1.13 -4.18 -11.23
C THR A 116 1.15 -5.68 -10.95
N GLY A 117 0.24 -6.42 -11.60
CA GLY A 117 0.05 -7.85 -11.42
C GLY A 117 -0.60 -8.49 -12.65
N PRO A 118 -1.07 -9.75 -12.53
CA PRO A 118 -1.65 -10.49 -13.65
C PRO A 118 -2.84 -9.79 -14.35
N ASN A 119 -3.61 -8.98 -13.62
CA ASN A 119 -4.74 -8.23 -14.19
C ASN A 119 -4.33 -6.93 -14.90
N SER A 120 -3.08 -6.49 -14.75
CA SER A 120 -2.59 -5.27 -15.40
C SER A 120 -2.43 -5.47 -16.91
N ILE A 121 -2.57 -4.39 -17.66
CA ILE A 121 -2.38 -4.40 -19.11
C ILE A 121 -0.88 -4.48 -19.43
N ASN A 122 -0.50 -5.47 -20.23
CA ASN A 122 0.85 -5.58 -20.76
C ASN A 122 1.03 -4.58 -21.92
N PRO A 123 1.95 -3.60 -21.80
CA PRO A 123 2.13 -2.54 -22.79
C PRO A 123 2.57 -3.07 -24.17
N ALA A 124 3.29 -4.19 -24.22
CA ALA A 124 3.73 -4.80 -25.47
C ALA A 124 2.59 -5.47 -26.26
N THR A 125 1.48 -5.80 -25.60
CA THR A 125 0.38 -6.56 -26.23
C THR A 125 -0.99 -5.86 -26.18
N GLY A 126 -1.14 -4.83 -25.34
CA GLY A 126 -2.41 -4.16 -25.08
C GLY A 126 -3.46 -5.03 -24.37
N LYS A 127 -3.07 -6.19 -23.82
CA LYS A 127 -3.97 -7.15 -23.15
C LYS A 127 -3.50 -7.42 -21.71
N PRO A 128 -4.38 -7.90 -20.80
CA PRO A 128 -3.95 -8.31 -19.46
C PRO A 128 -2.79 -9.30 -19.50
N TYR A 129 -1.86 -9.23 -18.55
CA TYR A 129 -0.75 -10.19 -18.46
C TYR A 129 -1.26 -11.64 -18.29
N GLY A 130 -2.19 -11.86 -17.37
CA GLY A 130 -2.67 -13.19 -16.98
C GLY A 130 -1.52 -14.11 -16.60
N LEU A 131 -1.51 -15.33 -17.12
CA LEU A 131 -0.43 -16.31 -16.90
C LEU A 131 0.92 -15.91 -17.51
N ARG A 132 0.98 -14.83 -18.30
CA ARG A 132 2.25 -14.27 -18.81
C ARG A 132 2.89 -13.29 -17.83
N PHE A 133 2.25 -12.99 -16.70
CA PHE A 133 2.90 -12.20 -15.66
C PHE A 133 4.12 -12.97 -15.16
N PRO A 134 5.31 -12.33 -15.07
CA PRO A 134 6.50 -13.04 -14.64
C PRO A 134 6.35 -13.54 -13.20
N VAL A 135 7.01 -14.66 -12.90
CA VAL A 135 7.12 -15.12 -11.52
C VAL A 135 7.89 -14.09 -10.71
N VAL A 136 7.30 -13.65 -9.61
CA VAL A 136 7.88 -12.70 -8.65
C VAL A 136 8.21 -13.41 -7.34
N THR A 137 9.27 -12.94 -6.69
CA THR A 137 9.72 -13.40 -5.38
C THR A 137 9.48 -12.33 -4.32
N ILE A 138 9.62 -12.67 -3.04
CA ILE A 138 9.58 -11.68 -1.95
C ILE A 138 10.68 -10.62 -2.14
N GLN A 139 11.85 -11.01 -2.66
CA GLN A 139 12.94 -10.07 -2.94
C GLN A 139 12.53 -9.02 -3.98
N ASP A 140 11.79 -9.42 -5.01
CA ASP A 140 11.27 -8.50 -6.03
C ASP A 140 10.20 -7.56 -5.45
N MET A 141 9.35 -8.08 -4.57
CA MET A 141 8.35 -7.27 -3.86
C MET A 141 9.02 -6.21 -2.98
N VAL A 142 10.05 -6.58 -2.23
CA VAL A 142 10.83 -5.65 -1.39
C VAL A 142 11.58 -4.64 -2.26
N ALA A 143 12.17 -5.05 -3.39
CA ALA A 143 12.84 -4.14 -4.31
C ALA A 143 11.89 -3.06 -4.87
N ALA A 144 10.65 -3.44 -5.19
CA ALA A 144 9.61 -2.49 -5.58
C ALA A 144 9.24 -1.55 -4.42
N GLN A 145 9.09 -2.07 -3.20
CA GLN A 145 8.77 -1.25 -2.02
C GLN A 145 9.89 -0.25 -1.66
N VAL A 146 11.16 -0.60 -1.90
CA VAL A 146 12.28 0.36 -1.75
C VAL A 146 12.09 1.57 -2.67
N LYS A 147 11.64 1.35 -3.92
CA LYS A 147 11.32 2.47 -4.84
C LYS A 147 10.23 3.39 -4.32
N LEU A 148 9.26 2.85 -3.58
CA LEU A 148 8.25 3.65 -2.90
C LEU A 148 8.82 4.42 -1.70
N VAL A 149 9.69 3.80 -0.91
CA VAL A 149 10.30 4.46 0.27
C VAL A 149 11.27 5.58 -0.14
N ASP A 150 11.91 5.46 -1.30
CA ASP A 150 12.84 6.47 -1.83
C ASP A 150 12.14 7.71 -2.43
N HIS A 151 10.83 7.64 -2.71
CA HIS A 151 10.02 8.73 -3.28
C HIS A 151 9.75 9.85 -2.26
#